data_AF-A0AAE3NQY7-F1
#
_entry.id   AF-A0AAE3NQY7-F1
#
_cell.length_a   1.000
_cell.length_b   1.000
_cell.length_c   1.000
_cell.angle_alpha   90.00
_cell.angle_beta   90.00
_cell.angle_gamma   90.00
#
_symmetry.space_group_name_H-M   'P 1'
#
loop_
_entity.id
_entity.type
_entity.pdbx_description
1 polymer ?
#
loop_
_entity_poly.entity_id
_entity_poly.type
_entity_poly.pdbx_seq_one_letter_code
_entity_poly.pdbx_strand_id
1 'polypeptide(L)'
;MRLTVACLLAALPAAALAEEFGTVTVDMGGEARTFYTITAESGGETAATAEFGKQSMFTTLHIQAHPAPRFTATDVISLDLMWMGDFAPGKAPNSVELIHMPDGMNGPIWTNEGAPQPIATDLEIDLEGGTVRGSFGGPLCIRESIAAETDTGTCMEVSGTVESGLLVQ
;
A
#
# COMPACT_ATOMS: atom_id res chain seq x y z
N MET A 1 -37.40 -52.56 -1.24
CA MET A 1 -36.17 -52.00 -1.83
C MET A 1 -36.23 -50.48 -1.66
N ARG A 2 -35.55 -49.92 -0.66
CA ARG A 2 -35.56 -48.47 -0.37
C ARG A 2 -34.20 -47.91 -0.80
N LEU A 3 -34.21 -47.05 -1.81
CA LEU A 3 -33.03 -46.38 -2.34
C LEU A 3 -32.84 -45.09 -1.53
N THR A 4 -31.85 -45.07 -0.63
CA THR A 4 -31.49 -43.86 0.11
C THR A 4 -30.45 -43.11 -0.72
N VAL A 5 -30.87 -42.01 -1.37
CA VAL A 5 -29.96 -41.11 -2.09
C VAL A 5 -29.31 -40.18 -1.06
N ALA A 6 -28.03 -40.41 -0.77
CA ALA A 6 -27.23 -39.52 0.06
C ALA A 6 -26.68 -38.38 -0.80
N CYS A 7 -27.22 -37.17 -0.62
CA CYS A 7 -26.73 -35.96 -1.25
C CYS A 7 -25.51 -35.47 -0.46
N LEU A 8 -24.30 -35.67 -0.99
CA LEU A 8 -23.05 -35.16 -0.41
C LEU A 8 -22.94 -33.66 -0.77
N LEU A 9 -23.30 -32.78 0.17
CA LEU A 9 -23.05 -31.34 0.06
C LEU A 9 -21.55 -31.09 0.18
N ALA A 10 -20.87 -30.86 -0.94
CA ALA A 10 -19.50 -30.39 -0.95
C ALA A 10 -19.47 -28.94 -0.43
N ALA A 11 -18.92 -28.73 0.77
CA ALA A 11 -18.59 -27.41 1.26
C ALA A 11 -17.44 -26.85 0.41
N LEU A 12 -17.74 -25.90 -0.48
CA LEU A 12 -16.71 -25.15 -1.18
C LEU A 12 -16.01 -24.24 -0.16
N PRO A 13 -14.67 -24.18 -0.14
CA PRO A 13 -13.97 -23.18 0.67
C PRO A 13 -14.40 -21.80 0.17
N ALA A 14 -14.91 -20.97 1.09
CA ALA A 14 -15.12 -19.56 0.82
C ALA A 14 -13.74 -18.97 0.51
N ALA A 15 -13.46 -18.68 -0.76
CA ALA A 15 -12.31 -17.87 -1.11
C ALA A 15 -12.51 -16.53 -0.39
N ALA A 16 -11.55 -16.15 0.44
CA ALA A 16 -11.47 -14.82 1.01
C ALA A 16 -11.59 -13.80 -0.13
N LEU A 17 -12.73 -13.12 -0.22
CA LEU A 17 -12.90 -12.08 -1.21
C LEU A 17 -12.17 -10.85 -0.69
N ALA A 18 -11.17 -10.40 -1.43
CA ALA A 18 -10.59 -9.10 -1.17
C ALA A 18 -11.66 -8.03 -1.43
N GLU A 19 -11.86 -7.15 -0.48
CA GLU A 19 -12.78 -6.03 -0.54
C GLU A 19 -11.99 -4.73 -0.62
N GLU A 20 -12.54 -3.72 -1.30
CA GLU A 20 -11.98 -2.38 -1.30
C GLU A 20 -11.97 -1.82 0.12
N PHE A 21 -10.82 -1.33 0.56
CA PHE A 21 -10.64 -0.68 1.86
C PHE A 21 -10.45 0.84 1.73
N GLY A 22 -10.13 1.29 0.52
CA GLY A 22 -9.79 2.68 0.23
C GLY A 22 -9.21 2.86 -1.15
N THR A 23 -8.84 4.10 -1.44
CA THR A 23 -8.24 4.50 -2.71
C THR A 23 -6.99 5.33 -2.52
N VAL A 24 -6.11 5.25 -3.52
CA VAL A 24 -4.92 6.10 -3.66
C VAL A 24 -4.93 6.64 -5.08
N THR A 25 -5.09 7.95 -5.24
CA THR A 25 -5.05 8.60 -6.55
C THR A 25 -3.68 9.23 -6.74
N VAL A 26 -3.02 8.95 -7.86
CA VAL A 26 -1.65 9.39 -8.12
C VAL A 26 -1.56 9.94 -9.53
N ASP A 27 -1.08 11.17 -9.66
CA ASP A 27 -0.60 11.75 -10.91
C ASP A 27 0.88 11.37 -11.09
N MET A 28 1.20 10.72 -12.19
CA MET A 28 2.56 10.34 -12.57
C MET A 28 2.86 10.91 -13.95
N GLY A 29 3.68 11.96 -13.99
CA GLY A 29 4.03 12.61 -15.26
C GLY A 29 2.82 13.20 -16.00
N GLY A 30 1.78 13.65 -15.29
CA GLY A 30 0.56 14.23 -15.86
C GLY A 30 -0.54 13.22 -16.17
N GLU A 31 -0.37 11.94 -15.83
CA GLU A 31 -1.42 10.92 -15.92
C GLU A 31 -1.92 10.54 -14.53
N ALA A 32 -3.14 10.98 -14.21
CA ALA A 32 -3.83 10.58 -12.99
C ALA A 32 -4.38 9.15 -13.09
N ARG A 33 -3.99 8.30 -12.13
CA ARG A 33 -4.43 6.91 -12.00
C ARG A 33 -4.96 6.66 -10.58
N THR A 34 -5.96 5.80 -10.47
CA THR A 34 -6.53 5.38 -9.17
C THR A 34 -6.13 3.96 -8.85
N PHE A 35 -5.65 3.75 -7.64
CA PHE A 35 -5.32 2.47 -7.02
C PHE A 35 -6.22 2.24 -5.81
N TYR A 36 -6.25 1.01 -5.33
CA TYR A 36 -7.14 0.53 -4.29
C TYR A 36 -6.34 -0.14 -3.18
N THR A 37 -6.53 0.32 -1.95
CA THR A 37 -6.17 -0.49 -0.78
C THR A 37 -7.26 -1.53 -0.57
N ILE A 38 -6.90 -2.68 -0.02
CA ILE A 38 -7.82 -3.81 0.11
C ILE A 38 -7.73 -4.44 1.49
N THR A 39 -8.83 -5.08 1.88
CA THR A 39 -8.93 -5.90 3.09
C THR A 39 -9.42 -7.29 2.71
N ALA A 40 -9.01 -8.32 3.45
CA ALA A 40 -9.49 -9.68 3.26
C ALA A 40 -9.53 -10.43 4.59
N GLU A 41 -10.58 -11.24 4.75
CA GLU A 41 -10.73 -12.16 5.88
C GLU A 41 -10.17 -13.53 5.52
N SER A 42 -9.13 -13.99 6.22
CA SER A 42 -8.54 -15.31 6.00
C SER A 42 -8.30 -16.02 7.33
N GLY A 43 -8.90 -17.20 7.49
CA GLY A 43 -8.66 -18.01 8.70
C GLY A 43 -9.19 -17.40 10.01
N GLY A 44 -10.08 -16.40 9.93
CA GLY A 44 -10.59 -15.65 11.10
C GLY A 44 -9.73 -14.45 11.48
N GLU A 45 -8.76 -14.08 10.66
CA GLU A 45 -7.95 -12.87 10.80
C GLU A 45 -8.23 -11.93 9.63
N THR A 46 -8.31 -10.63 9.93
CA THR A 46 -8.38 -9.56 8.94
C THR A 46 -6.96 -9.19 8.51
N ALA A 47 -6.69 -9.23 7.21
CA ALA A 47 -5.49 -8.67 6.61
C ALA A 47 -5.86 -7.43 5.80
N ALA A 48 -5.07 -6.36 5.89
CA ALA A 48 -5.29 -5.14 5.11
C ALA A 48 -3.99 -4.71 4.41
N THR A 49 -4.10 -4.02 3.28
CA THR A 49 -2.92 -3.44 2.63
C THR A 49 -2.62 -2.02 3.08
N ALA A 50 -3.46 -1.47 3.96
CA ALA A 50 -3.19 -0.25 4.71
C ALA A 50 -3.13 -0.60 6.20
N GLU A 51 -1.93 -0.59 6.78
CA GLU A 51 -1.66 -1.04 8.14
C GLU A 51 -0.87 0.00 8.92
N PHE A 52 -1.19 0.14 10.20
CA PHE A 52 -0.44 0.94 11.16
C PHE A 52 -0.09 0.08 12.35
N GLY A 53 1.16 0.07 12.78
CA GLY A 53 1.58 -0.77 13.89
C GLY A 53 2.88 -0.33 14.54
N LYS A 54 3.07 -0.79 15.78
CA LYS A 54 4.30 -0.58 16.53
C LYS A 54 5.16 -1.85 16.53
N GLN A 55 6.36 -1.76 15.98
CA GLN A 55 7.34 -2.83 15.95
C GLN A 55 8.59 -2.43 16.74
N SER A 56 8.73 -2.96 17.96
CA SER A 56 9.88 -2.71 18.84
C SER A 56 10.12 -1.20 19.08
N MET A 57 11.15 -0.62 18.47
CA MET A 57 11.53 0.80 18.59
C MET A 57 10.90 1.69 17.52
N PHE A 58 10.14 1.13 16.58
CA PHE A 58 9.56 1.86 15.46
C PHE A 58 8.05 1.79 15.46
N THR A 59 7.43 2.85 14.99
CA THR A 59 6.02 2.86 14.56
C THR A 59 6.00 3.02 13.06
N THR A 60 5.19 2.23 12.36
CA THR A 60 5.13 2.21 10.90
C THR A 60 3.71 2.40 10.40
N LEU A 61 3.58 3.11 9.29
CA LEU A 61 2.39 3.14 8.45
C LEU A 61 2.81 2.55 7.10
N HIS A 62 2.16 1.46 6.70
CA HIS A 62 2.35 0.82 5.40
C HIS A 62 1.06 0.96 4.60
N ILE A 63 1.14 1.49 3.39
CA ILE A 63 0.01 1.60 2.46
C ILE A 63 0.44 1.03 1.11
N GLN A 64 -0.10 -0.13 0.77
CA GLN A 64 0.04 -0.76 -0.54
C GLN A 64 -1.29 -0.70 -1.29
N ALA A 65 -1.26 -0.13 -2.49
CA ALA A 65 -2.41 0.06 -3.34
C ALA A 65 -2.24 -0.65 -4.68
N HIS A 66 -3.32 -1.28 -5.14
CA HIS A 66 -3.40 -2.14 -6.32
C HIS A 66 -4.22 -1.49 -7.44
N PRO A 67 -4.03 -1.83 -8.72
CA PRO A 67 -4.75 -1.23 -9.84
C PRO A 67 -6.23 -1.65 -9.92
N ALA A 68 -6.64 -2.61 -9.09
CA ALA A 68 -8.01 -3.08 -8.91
C ALA A 68 -8.19 -3.51 -7.45
N PRO A 69 -9.43 -3.61 -6.93
CA PRO A 69 -9.71 -4.05 -5.56
C PRO A 69 -9.51 -5.57 -5.41
N ARG A 70 -8.27 -6.02 -5.63
CA ARG A 70 -7.80 -7.39 -5.50
C ARG A 70 -6.27 -7.39 -5.39
N PHE A 71 -5.72 -8.39 -4.72
CA PHE A 71 -4.27 -8.56 -4.65
C PHE A 71 -3.66 -8.78 -6.04
N THR A 72 -2.56 -8.06 -6.30
CA THR A 72 -1.68 -8.27 -7.46
C THR A 72 -0.25 -7.90 -7.08
N ALA A 73 0.71 -8.47 -7.79
CA ALA A 73 2.13 -8.16 -7.63
C ALA A 73 2.64 -7.14 -8.68
N THR A 74 1.81 -6.76 -9.64
CA THR A 74 2.16 -5.84 -10.74
C THR A 74 1.32 -4.57 -10.67
N ASP A 75 1.91 -3.47 -11.11
CA ASP A 75 1.37 -2.11 -11.07
C ASP A 75 0.90 -1.72 -9.66
N VAL A 76 1.79 -1.91 -8.68
CA VAL A 76 1.53 -1.63 -7.26
C VAL A 76 2.23 -0.34 -6.86
N ILE A 77 1.56 0.46 -6.03
CA ILE A 77 2.16 1.61 -5.33
C ILE A 77 2.26 1.28 -3.85
N SER A 78 3.40 1.56 -3.24
CA SER A 78 3.63 1.40 -1.81
C SER A 78 4.15 2.71 -1.21
N LEU A 79 3.49 3.17 -0.15
CA LEU A 79 3.86 4.33 0.65
C LEU A 79 4.12 3.87 2.08
N ASP A 80 5.36 4.04 2.53
CA ASP A 80 5.87 3.58 3.81
C ASP A 80 6.39 4.76 4.62
N LEU A 81 5.84 4.94 5.82
CA LEU A 81 6.30 5.94 6.78
C LEU A 81 6.78 5.24 8.04
N MET A 82 7.91 5.69 8.58
CA MET A 82 8.46 5.18 9.83
C MET A 82 8.74 6.31 10.81
N TRP A 83 8.35 6.13 12.06
CA TRP A 83 8.71 6.97 13.19
C TRP A 83 9.57 6.19 14.18
N MET A 84 10.59 6.83 14.73
CA MET A 84 11.30 6.34 15.91
C MET A 84 10.45 6.59 17.16
N GLY A 85 10.24 5.53 17.93
CA GLY A 85 9.36 5.52 19.10
C GLY A 85 7.89 5.61 18.71
N ASP A 86 7.11 6.29 19.55
CA ASP A 86 5.68 6.45 19.32
C ASP A 86 5.38 7.49 18.24
N PHE A 87 4.29 7.23 17.50
CA PHE A 87 3.62 8.21 16.67
C PHE A 87 2.98 9.30 17.54
N ALA A 88 2.97 10.52 17.02
CA ALA A 88 2.17 11.62 17.57
C ALA A 88 1.65 12.47 16.42
N PRO A 89 0.41 12.97 16.47
CA PRO A 89 -0.11 13.88 15.47
C PRO A 89 0.81 15.09 15.25
N GLY A 90 1.12 15.39 13.99
CA GLY A 90 2.03 16.48 13.62
C GLY A 90 3.53 16.19 13.77
N LYS A 91 3.93 15.01 14.28
CA LYS A 91 5.34 14.58 14.27
C LYS A 91 5.69 14.06 12.88
N ALA A 92 6.68 14.68 12.24
CA ALA A 92 7.19 14.20 10.96
C ALA A 92 7.79 12.78 11.09
N PRO A 93 7.60 11.91 10.09
CA PRO A 93 8.26 10.62 10.05
C PRO A 93 9.78 10.78 9.90
N ASN A 94 10.52 9.79 10.40
CA ASN A 94 11.96 9.68 10.23
C ASN A 94 12.34 9.27 8.79
N SER A 95 11.49 8.49 8.13
CA SER A 95 11.62 8.15 6.72
C SER A 95 10.26 8.07 6.04
N VAL A 96 10.25 8.46 4.77
CA VAL A 96 9.14 8.27 3.84
C VAL A 96 9.70 7.57 2.61
N GLU A 97 9.12 6.44 2.26
CA GLU A 97 9.46 5.67 1.07
C GLU A 97 8.20 5.53 0.21
N LEU A 98 8.33 5.87 -1.07
CA LEU A 98 7.29 5.72 -2.08
C LEU A 98 7.89 4.91 -3.22
N ILE A 99 7.27 3.78 -3.52
CA ILE A 99 7.70 2.88 -4.60
C ILE A 99 6.52 2.65 -5.54
N HIS A 100 6.77 2.69 -6.85
CA HIS A 100 5.86 2.18 -7.88
C HIS A 100 6.53 1.04 -8.65
N MET A 101 5.87 -0.11 -8.72
CA MET A 101 6.34 -1.34 -9.37
C MET A 101 5.43 -1.71 -10.55
N PRO A 102 5.59 -1.10 -11.75
CA PRO A 102 4.72 -1.36 -12.90
C PRO A 102 4.68 -2.84 -13.29
N ASP A 103 5.85 -3.48 -13.34
CA ASP A 103 6.00 -4.88 -13.74
C ASP A 103 6.26 -5.83 -12.55
N GLY A 104 5.97 -5.36 -11.34
CA GLY A 104 6.28 -6.06 -10.10
C GLY A 104 7.79 -6.17 -9.83
N MET A 105 8.20 -7.18 -9.08
CA MET A 105 9.60 -7.33 -8.62
C MET A 105 10.61 -7.68 -9.73
N ASN A 106 10.14 -8.00 -10.94
CA ASN A 106 11.00 -8.47 -12.03
C ASN A 106 11.37 -7.38 -13.04
N GLY A 107 10.77 -6.19 -12.94
CA GLY A 107 11.06 -5.07 -13.82
C GLY A 107 11.68 -3.89 -13.09
N PRO A 108 11.87 -2.78 -13.81
CA PRO A 108 12.27 -1.54 -13.19
C PRO A 108 11.24 -1.07 -12.17
N ILE A 109 11.72 -0.39 -11.14
CA ILE A 109 10.91 0.24 -10.10
C ILE A 109 11.17 1.74 -10.08
N TRP A 110 10.16 2.52 -9.74
CA TRP A 110 10.29 3.94 -9.47
C TRP A 110 10.31 4.15 -7.97
N THR A 111 11.33 4.84 -7.44
CA THR A 111 11.47 5.06 -6.00
C THR A 111 12.01 6.45 -5.69
N ASN A 112 11.68 6.98 -4.51
CA ASN A 112 12.32 8.19 -3.99
C ASN A 112 13.65 7.90 -3.27
N GLU A 113 14.02 6.63 -3.08
CA GLU A 113 15.32 6.28 -2.51
C GLU A 113 16.45 6.77 -3.42
N GLY A 114 17.31 7.63 -2.89
CA GLY A 114 18.39 8.26 -3.66
C GLY A 114 17.94 9.36 -4.62
N ALA A 115 16.65 9.70 -4.67
CA ALA A 115 16.15 10.79 -5.50
C ALA A 115 16.69 12.16 -5.02
N PRO A 116 16.76 13.18 -5.90
CA PRO A 116 17.32 14.50 -5.57
C PRO A 116 16.58 15.25 -4.45
N GLN A 117 15.31 14.92 -4.20
CA GLN A 117 14.47 15.56 -3.20
C GLN A 117 13.65 14.49 -2.46
N PRO A 118 13.35 14.69 -1.16
CA PRO A 118 12.48 13.79 -0.41
C PRO A 118 11.04 13.89 -0.89
N ILE A 119 10.26 12.83 -0.66
CA ILE A 119 8.80 12.88 -0.76
C ILE A 119 8.25 13.69 0.42
N ALA A 120 7.41 14.68 0.11
CA ALA A 120 6.61 15.37 1.10
C ALA A 120 5.32 14.59 1.37
N THR A 121 4.88 14.57 2.62
CA THR A 121 3.62 13.94 3.03
C THR A 121 2.87 14.87 3.99
N ASP A 122 1.57 14.98 3.78
CA ASP A 122 0.62 15.60 4.71
C ASP A 122 -0.52 14.61 4.91
N LEU A 123 -0.37 13.74 5.92
CA LEU A 123 -1.31 12.67 6.23
C LEU A 123 -1.94 12.88 7.60
N GLU A 124 -3.26 12.73 7.66
CA GLU A 124 -4.05 12.61 8.86
C GLU A 124 -4.30 11.13 9.14
N ILE A 125 -3.87 10.66 10.30
CA ILE A 125 -3.99 9.27 10.75
C ILE A 125 -4.91 9.24 11.96
N ASP A 126 -6.08 8.63 11.81
CA ASP A 126 -7.06 8.43 12.87
C ASP A 126 -7.00 6.97 13.35
N LEU A 127 -6.31 6.76 14.46
CA LEU A 127 -6.11 5.43 15.04
C LEU A 127 -7.38 4.89 15.72
N GLU A 128 -8.29 5.75 16.17
CA GLU A 128 -9.53 5.33 16.82
C GLU A 128 -10.60 5.01 15.78
N GLY A 129 -10.68 5.82 14.72
CA GLY A 129 -11.57 5.59 13.58
C GLY A 129 -11.04 4.55 12.58
N GLY A 130 -9.76 4.18 12.65
CA GLY A 130 -9.14 3.24 11.74
C GLY A 130 -9.12 3.77 10.31
N THR A 131 -8.68 5.02 10.11
CA THR A 131 -8.60 5.64 8.79
C THR A 131 -7.31 6.44 8.59
N VAL A 132 -6.91 6.61 7.33
CA VAL A 132 -5.82 7.48 6.90
C VAL A 132 -6.26 8.28 5.68
N ARG A 133 -5.99 9.59 5.69
CA ARG A 133 -6.29 10.48 4.57
C ARG A 133 -5.25 11.57 4.42
N GLY A 134 -5.00 12.02 3.19
CA GLY A 134 -4.09 13.14 2.97
C GLY A 134 -3.43 13.13 1.61
N SER A 135 -2.26 13.75 1.51
CA SER A 135 -1.53 13.92 0.26
C SER A 135 -0.04 13.61 0.38
N PHE A 136 0.57 13.33 -0.76
CA PHE A 136 2.02 13.15 -0.88
C PHE A 136 2.51 13.67 -2.24
N GLY A 137 3.82 13.91 -2.36
CA GLY A 137 4.42 14.23 -3.65
C GLY A 137 5.91 14.49 -3.61
N GLY A 138 6.53 14.38 -4.78
CA GLY A 138 7.95 14.61 -5.03
C GLY A 138 8.46 13.72 -6.18
N PRO A 139 9.77 13.66 -6.43
CA PRO A 139 10.32 12.88 -7.52
C PRO A 139 10.46 11.39 -7.18
N LEU A 140 10.11 10.53 -8.14
CA LEU A 140 10.54 9.13 -8.17
C LEU A 140 11.53 8.93 -9.30
N CYS A 141 12.65 8.27 -9.04
CA CYS A 141 13.67 7.95 -10.02
C CYS A 141 13.70 6.46 -10.28
N ILE A 142 14.11 6.07 -11.48
CA ILE A 142 14.08 4.67 -11.91
C ILE A 142 15.24 3.87 -11.32
N ARG A 143 14.98 2.61 -11.01
CA ARG A 143 15.96 1.57 -10.70
C ARG A 143 15.66 0.38 -11.57
N GLU A 144 16.67 -0.14 -12.26
CA GLU A 144 16.51 -1.32 -13.14
C GLU A 144 16.11 -2.59 -12.36
N SER A 145 16.41 -2.66 -11.07
CA SER A 145 15.96 -3.70 -10.15
C SER A 145 16.12 -3.24 -8.69
N ILE A 146 15.55 -4.00 -7.75
CA ILE A 146 15.69 -3.77 -6.30
C ILE A 146 17.17 -3.77 -5.84
N ALA A 147 18.07 -4.45 -6.55
CA ALA A 147 19.49 -4.49 -6.20
C ALA A 147 20.34 -3.43 -6.92
N ALA A 148 19.78 -2.75 -7.93
CA ALA A 148 20.48 -1.72 -8.68
C ALA A 148 20.48 -0.37 -7.94
N GLU A 149 21.45 0.48 -8.27
CA GLU A 149 21.45 1.87 -7.85
C GLU A 149 20.36 2.67 -8.56
N THR A 150 19.89 3.74 -7.92
CA THR A 150 18.93 4.68 -8.49
C THR A 150 19.56 5.55 -9.57
N ASP A 151 18.98 5.56 -10.77
CA ASP A 151 19.34 6.50 -11.82
C ASP A 151 18.68 7.85 -11.58
N THR A 152 19.42 8.76 -10.93
CA THR A 152 18.97 10.12 -10.66
C THR A 152 18.89 11.02 -11.89
N GLY A 153 19.33 10.55 -13.07
CA GLY A 153 19.14 11.22 -14.35
C GLY A 153 17.76 10.96 -14.97
N THR A 154 17.05 9.94 -14.50
CA THR A 154 15.75 9.51 -15.04
C THR A 154 14.70 9.48 -13.93
N CYS A 155 14.03 10.61 -13.74
CA CYS A 155 13.02 10.78 -12.70
C CYS A 155 11.70 11.31 -13.26
N MET A 156 10.61 11.02 -12.55
CA MET A 156 9.26 11.52 -12.80
C MET A 156 8.73 12.20 -11.54
N GLU A 157 8.08 13.35 -11.73
CA GLU A 157 7.33 13.99 -10.65
C GLU A 157 6.05 13.22 -10.39
N VAL A 158 5.77 12.97 -9.10
CA VAL A 158 4.53 12.35 -8.66
C VAL A 158 3.84 13.21 -7.62
N SER A 159 2.51 13.20 -7.65
CA SER A 159 1.67 13.74 -6.58
C SER A 159 0.46 12.85 -6.39
N GLY A 160 -0.09 12.80 -5.19
CA GLY A 160 -1.23 11.94 -4.96
C GLY A 160 -1.97 12.22 -3.66
N THR A 161 -3.12 11.57 -3.55
CA THR A 161 -3.96 11.56 -2.35
C THR A 161 -4.26 10.14 -1.92
N VAL A 162 -4.43 9.99 -0.61
CA VAL A 162 -4.84 8.73 0.04
C VAL A 162 -6.16 8.98 0.74
N GLU A 163 -7.11 8.07 0.59
CA GLU A 163 -8.34 7.97 1.39
C GLU A 163 -8.62 6.50 1.65
N SER A 164 -8.28 5.99 2.83
CA SER A 164 -8.37 4.56 3.13
C SER A 164 -8.77 4.29 4.57
N GLY A 165 -9.43 3.14 4.78
CA GLY A 165 -9.39 2.48 6.07
C GLY A 165 -7.95 2.11 6.45
N LEU A 166 -7.75 1.84 7.73
CA LEU A 166 -6.45 1.51 8.32
C LEU A 166 -6.62 0.40 9.35
N LEU A 167 -5.91 -0.70 9.16
CA LEU A 167 -5.83 -1.76 10.16
C LEU A 167 -4.78 -1.36 11.20
N VAL A 168 -5.20 -1.13 12.44
CA VAL A 168 -4.32 -0.76 13.55
C VAL A 168 -3.94 -2.02 14.33
N GLN A 169 -2.63 -2.28 14.44
CA GLN A 169 -2.04 -3.48 15.08
C GLN A 169 -1.33 -3.14 16.40
#